data_AF-K7AFL4-F1
#
_entry.id   AF-K7AFL4-F1
#
_cell.length_a   1.000
_cell.length_b   1.000
_cell.length_c   1.000
_cell.angle_alpha   90.00
_cell.angle_beta   90.00
_cell.angle_gamma   90.00
#
_symmetry.space_group_name_H-M   'P 1'
#
loop_
_entity.id
_entity.type
_entity.pdbx_description
1 polymer ?
#
loop_
_entity_poly.entity_id
_entity_poly.type
_entity_poly.pdbx_seq_one_letter_code
_entity_poly.pdbx_strand_id
1 'polypeptide(L)'
;TDPRYSCQREFALKHLPEDPLFQLVSKLYEVVPGILTELGKVKNPWPNVDAHSGVLLNHFGLVEARYSTVLFGVSRSMGIGSQLIWDRALGLPLERPKSVTMEWLENHCKKVAA
;
A
#
# COMPACT_ATOMS: atom_id res chain seq x y z
N THR A 1 -10.83 7.81 0.45
CA THR A 1 -10.64 6.34 0.53
C THR A 1 -9.97 5.82 -0.72
N ASP A 2 -9.03 4.89 -0.58
CA ASP A 2 -8.41 4.20 -1.72
C ASP A 2 -9.47 3.41 -2.52
N PRO A 3 -9.60 3.59 -3.85
CA PRO A 3 -10.55 2.82 -4.65
C PRO A 3 -10.38 1.30 -4.55
N ARG A 4 -9.16 0.82 -4.28
CA ARG A 4 -8.87 -0.61 -4.08
C ARG A 4 -9.39 -1.14 -2.74
N TYR A 5 -9.56 -0.27 -1.74
CA TYR A 5 -10.29 -0.60 -0.51
C TYR A 5 -11.80 -0.71 -0.83
N SER A 6 -12.34 0.26 -1.57
CA SER A 6 -13.77 0.30 -1.91
C SER A 6 -14.24 -0.94 -2.67
N CYS A 7 -13.48 -1.39 -3.68
CA CYS A 7 -13.87 -2.58 -4.44
C CYS A 7 -13.87 -3.86 -3.58
N GLN A 8 -12.96 -3.98 -2.62
CA GLN A 8 -12.94 -5.09 -1.66
C GLN A 8 -14.10 -5.02 -0.66
N ARG A 9 -14.47 -3.81 -0.24
CA ARG A 9 -15.66 -3.58 0.60
C ARG A 9 -16.94 -3.98 -0.13
N GLU A 10 -17.09 -3.58 -1.39
CA GLU A 10 -18.24 -3.98 -2.22
C GLU A 10 -18.34 -5.50 -2.36
N PHE A 11 -17.20 -6.16 -2.57
CA PHE A 11 -17.14 -7.63 -2.60
C PHE A 11 -17.60 -8.23 -1.26
N ALA A 12 -17.10 -7.72 -0.13
CA ALA A 12 -17.47 -8.21 1.19
C ALA A 12 -18.95 -8.01 1.52
N LEU A 13 -19.51 -6.85 1.21
CA LEU A 13 -20.93 -6.54 1.39
C LEU A 13 -21.83 -7.53 0.63
N LYS A 14 -21.38 -8.01 -0.53
CA LYS A 14 -22.14 -8.96 -1.36
C LYS A 14 -21.98 -10.41 -0.91
N HIS A 15 -20.80 -10.80 -0.45
CA HIS A 15 -20.44 -12.22 -0.32
C HIS A 15 -20.21 -12.70 1.12
N LEU A 16 -19.89 -11.80 2.06
CA LEU A 16 -19.65 -12.14 3.46
C LEU A 16 -20.07 -11.01 4.43
N PRO A 17 -21.29 -10.44 4.31
CA PRO A 17 -21.72 -9.31 5.16
C PRO A 17 -21.83 -9.68 6.65
N GLU A 18 -22.07 -10.95 6.95
CA GLU A 18 -22.23 -11.47 8.32
C GLU A 18 -20.92 -11.94 8.96
N ASP A 19 -19.78 -11.85 8.24
CA ASP A 19 -18.49 -12.23 8.82
C ASP A 19 -18.09 -11.26 9.96
N PRO A 20 -17.82 -11.75 11.19
CA PRO A 20 -17.53 -10.87 12.33
C PRO A 20 -16.29 -9.99 12.15
N LEU A 21 -15.27 -10.47 11.44
CA LEU A 21 -14.05 -9.70 11.18
C LEU A 21 -14.30 -8.63 10.11
N PHE A 22 -15.09 -8.95 9.07
CA PHE A 22 -15.54 -7.93 8.13
C PHE A 22 -16.40 -6.86 8.81
N GLN A 23 -17.34 -7.24 9.69
CA GLN A 23 -18.14 -6.26 10.44
C GLN A 23 -17.27 -5.34 11.30
N LEU A 24 -16.19 -5.86 11.91
CA LEU A 24 -15.21 -5.05 12.62
C LEU A 24 -14.51 -4.07 11.66
N VAL A 25 -14.00 -4.54 10.52
CA VAL A 25 -13.39 -3.68 9.49
C VAL A 25 -14.37 -2.61 9.00
N SER A 26 -15.65 -2.95 8.84
CA SER A 26 -16.69 -2.00 8.42
C SER A 26 -16.94 -0.92 9.48
N LYS A 27 -17.04 -1.29 10.75
CA LYS A 27 -17.18 -0.32 11.86
C LYS A 27 -15.97 0.60 11.97
N LEU A 28 -14.76 0.06 11.79
CA LEU A 28 -13.54 0.88 11.76
C LEU A 28 -13.59 1.91 10.64
N TYR A 29 -14.09 1.56 9.45
CA TYR A 29 -14.25 2.50 8.35
C TYR A 29 -15.21 3.67 8.65
N GLU A 30 -16.27 3.40 9.41
CA GLU A 30 -17.26 4.41 9.80
C GLU A 30 -16.75 5.32 10.94
N VAL A 31 -16.05 4.76 11.92
CA VAL A 31 -15.68 5.46 13.16
C VAL A 31 -14.31 6.12 13.10
N VAL A 32 -13.29 5.41 12.59
CA VAL A 32 -11.88 5.84 12.71
C VAL A 32 -11.58 7.14 11.95
N PRO A 33 -12.08 7.37 10.71
CA PRO A 33 -11.73 8.59 9.97
C PRO A 33 -12.16 9.88 10.68
N GLY A 34 -13.31 9.87 11.38
CA GLY A 34 -13.79 11.00 12.18
C GLY A 34 -12.84 11.32 13.33
N ILE A 35 -12.51 10.31 14.14
CA ILE A 35 -11.57 10.44 15.27
C ILE A 35 -10.20 10.95 14.80
N LEU A 36 -9.67 10.37 13.71
CA LEU A 36 -8.37 10.77 13.17
C LEU A 36 -8.37 12.22 12.66
N THR A 37 -9.49 12.68 12.11
CA THR A 37 -9.68 14.06 11.67
C THR A 37 -9.69 15.01 12.87
N GLU A 38 -10.45 14.69 13.91
CA GLU A 38 -10.54 15.50 15.14
C GLU A 38 -9.21 15.62 15.88
N LEU A 39 -8.41 14.54 15.90
CA LEU A 39 -7.08 14.55 16.51
C LEU A 39 -6.10 15.49 15.78
N GLY A 40 -6.30 15.78 14.49
CA GLY A 40 -5.49 16.70 13.70
C GLY A 40 -4.02 16.28 13.48
N LYS A 41 -3.65 15.04 13.80
CA LYS A 41 -2.26 14.52 13.70
C LYS A 41 -1.96 13.79 12.39
N VAL A 42 -2.98 13.38 11.65
CA VAL A 42 -2.81 12.67 10.37
C VAL A 42 -3.28 13.53 9.21
N LYS A 43 -2.52 13.51 8.11
CA LYS A 43 -2.84 14.30 6.92
C LYS A 43 -4.03 13.77 6.13
N ASN A 44 -4.18 12.45 6.07
CA ASN A 44 -5.25 11.77 5.36
C ASN A 44 -5.76 10.61 6.23
N PRO A 45 -7.01 10.66 6.71
CA PRO A 45 -7.53 9.70 7.69
C PRO A 45 -8.17 8.45 7.05
N TRP A 46 -8.08 8.29 5.72
CA TRP A 46 -8.78 7.22 5.00
C TRP A 46 -7.94 5.94 4.84
N PRO A 47 -8.57 4.75 4.84
CA PRO A 47 -7.84 3.50 4.70
C PRO A 47 -7.36 3.25 3.26
N ASN A 48 -6.40 2.32 3.16
CA ASN A 48 -5.87 1.78 1.92
C ASN A 48 -6.28 0.30 1.72
N VAL A 49 -5.88 -0.28 0.59
CA VAL A 49 -6.15 -1.68 0.23
C VAL A 49 -5.81 -2.72 1.31
N ASP A 50 -4.74 -2.49 2.08
CA ASP A 50 -4.21 -3.47 3.05
C ASP A 50 -5.06 -3.54 4.32
N ALA A 51 -5.91 -2.54 4.57
CA ALA A 51 -6.86 -2.54 5.67
C ALA A 51 -8.06 -3.48 5.44
N HIS A 52 -8.22 -4.07 4.25
CA HIS A 52 -9.39 -4.89 3.90
C HIS A 52 -9.03 -6.29 3.36
N SER A 53 -7.90 -6.45 2.69
CA SER A 53 -7.58 -7.72 1.98
C SER A 53 -7.47 -8.92 2.91
N GLY A 54 -6.95 -8.72 4.12
CA GLY A 54 -6.76 -9.78 5.10
C GLY A 54 -8.06 -10.47 5.51
N VAL A 55 -9.14 -9.71 5.76
CA VAL A 55 -10.41 -10.30 6.19
C VAL A 55 -11.07 -11.12 5.08
N LEU A 56 -10.90 -10.71 3.82
CA LEU A 56 -11.38 -11.49 2.67
C LEU A 56 -10.65 -12.83 2.59
N LEU A 57 -9.31 -12.81 2.62
CA LEU A 57 -8.50 -14.03 2.54
C LEU A 57 -8.81 -14.99 3.69
N ASN A 58 -8.87 -14.45 4.92
CA ASN A 58 -9.16 -15.22 6.11
C ASN A 58 -10.55 -15.88 6.06
N HIS A 59 -11.57 -15.17 5.58
CA HIS A 59 -12.94 -15.71 5.47
C HIS A 59 -13.01 -16.94 4.56
N PHE A 60 -12.26 -16.95 3.45
CA PHE A 60 -12.23 -18.08 2.51
C PHE A 60 -11.19 -19.16 2.88
N GLY A 61 -10.63 -19.14 4.09
CA GLY A 61 -9.74 -20.18 4.60
C GLY A 61 -8.25 -19.98 4.32
N LEU A 62 -7.85 -18.85 3.73
CA LEU A 62 -6.45 -18.44 3.60
C LEU A 62 -6.03 -17.67 4.87
N VAL A 63 -5.79 -18.43 5.95
CA VAL A 63 -5.57 -17.89 7.30
C VAL A 63 -4.09 -17.67 7.64
N GLU A 64 -3.18 -18.21 6.82
CA GLU A 64 -1.73 -18.09 7.00
C GLU A 64 -1.25 -16.69 6.59
N ALA A 65 -1.46 -15.68 7.44
CA ALA A 65 -1.13 -14.28 7.13
C ALA A 65 0.33 -14.04 6.67
N ARG A 66 1.27 -14.88 7.12
CA ARG A 66 2.68 -14.84 6.65
C ARG A 66 2.83 -15.16 5.15
N TYR A 67 1.86 -15.87 4.57
CA TYR A 67 1.82 -16.23 3.15
C TYR A 67 1.24 -15.11 2.26
N SER A 68 0.52 -14.13 2.83
CA SER A 68 -0.16 -13.07 2.06
C SER A 68 0.77 -12.27 1.14
N THR A 69 2.04 -12.10 1.51
CA THR A 69 3.03 -11.42 0.66
C THR A 69 3.35 -12.19 -0.62
N VAL A 70 3.20 -13.52 -0.63
CA VAL A 70 3.33 -14.35 -1.84
C VAL A 70 2.22 -14.00 -2.83
N LEU A 71 0.96 -13.90 -2.37
CA LEU A 71 -0.17 -13.47 -3.20
C LEU A 71 0.05 -12.08 -3.78
N PHE A 72 0.59 -11.16 -2.96
CA PHE A 72 0.94 -9.81 -3.42
C PHE A 72 2.03 -9.85 -4.50
N GLY A 73 3.09 -10.64 -4.32
CA GLY A 73 4.16 -10.81 -5.32
C GLY A 73 3.64 -11.33 -6.65
N VAL A 74 2.77 -12.35 -6.63
CA VAL A 74 2.13 -12.90 -7.83
C VAL A 74 1.32 -11.83 -8.56
N SER A 75 0.46 -11.09 -7.85
CA SER A 75 -0.33 -9.99 -8.44
C SER A 75 0.56 -8.89 -9.02
N ARG A 76 1.60 -8.48 -8.29
CA ARG A 76 2.51 -7.40 -8.70
C ARG A 76 3.35 -7.76 -9.92
N SER A 77 3.63 -9.04 -10.15
CA SER A 77 4.40 -9.52 -11.31
C SER A 77 3.80 -9.09 -12.65
N MET A 78 2.46 -8.94 -12.74
CA MET A 78 1.81 -8.51 -13.99
C MET A 78 2.21 -7.08 -14.38
N GLY A 79 2.20 -6.15 -13.42
CA GLY A 79 2.57 -4.76 -13.66
C GLY A 79 4.07 -4.59 -13.91
N ILE A 80 4.90 -5.21 -13.07
CA ILE A 80 6.37 -5.16 -13.21
C ILE A 80 6.80 -5.81 -14.52
N GLY A 81 6.29 -7.01 -14.83
CA GLY A 81 6.62 -7.71 -16.07
C GLY A 81 6.21 -6.91 -17.32
N SER A 82 5.04 -6.28 -17.29
CA SER A 82 4.58 -5.40 -18.39
C SER A 82 5.52 -4.20 -18.59
N GLN A 83 5.90 -3.52 -17.51
CA GLN A 83 6.80 -2.36 -17.59
C GLN A 83 8.20 -2.78 -18.07
N LEU A 84 8.71 -3.92 -17.60
CA LEU A 84 10.02 -4.43 -18.02
C LEU A 84 10.10 -4.69 -19.53
N ILE A 85 9.01 -5.15 -20.16
CA ILE A 85 8.94 -5.31 -21.62
C ILE A 85 9.12 -3.95 -22.30
N TRP A 86 8.38 -2.94 -21.84
CA TRP A 86 8.46 -1.58 -22.38
C TRP A 86 9.82 -0.92 -22.16
N ASP A 87 10.44 -1.14 -21.01
CA ASP A 87 11.77 -0.61 -20.74
C ASP A 87 12.81 -1.13 -21.74
N ARG A 88 12.67 -2.38 -22.22
CA ARG A 88 13.52 -2.94 -23.28
C ARG A 88 13.14 -2.40 -24.65
N ALA A 89 11.84 -2.34 -24.96
CA ALA A 89 11.35 -1.81 -26.22
C ALA A 89 11.80 -0.34 -26.46
N LEU A 90 11.85 0.46 -25.39
CA LEU A 90 12.27 1.86 -25.42
C LEU A 90 13.79 2.04 -25.25
N GLY A 91 14.55 0.96 -25.02
CA GLY A 91 16.00 1.03 -24.84
C GLY A 91 16.43 1.86 -23.62
N LEU A 92 15.67 1.82 -22.51
CA LEU A 92 16.00 2.61 -21.32
C LEU A 92 17.38 2.21 -20.76
N PRO A 93 18.24 3.18 -20.39
CA PRO A 93 19.61 2.93 -19.95
C PRO A 93 19.67 2.36 -18.52
N LEU A 94 20.88 2.01 -18.08
CA LEU A 94 21.14 1.63 -16.69
C LEU A 94 20.81 2.79 -15.74
N GLU A 95 19.95 2.53 -14.76
CA GLU A 95 19.74 3.44 -13.62
C GLU A 95 21.00 3.46 -12.75
N ARG A 96 21.66 4.63 -12.65
CA ARG A 96 22.93 4.78 -11.91
C ARG A 96 22.95 6.07 -11.08
N PRO A 97 22.19 6.14 -9.97
CA PRO A 97 22.26 7.27 -9.04
C PRO A 97 23.64 7.32 -8.36
N LYS A 98 24.09 8.53 -8.01
CA LYS A 98 25.30 8.71 -7.20
C LYS A 98 24.94 8.66 -5.72
N SER A 99 25.63 7.83 -4.96
CA SER A 99 25.60 7.89 -3.49
C SER A 99 26.62 8.90 -2.97
N VAL A 100 26.33 9.47 -1.81
CA VAL A 100 27.22 10.39 -1.09
C VAL A 100 27.15 10.09 0.40
N THR A 101 28.22 10.43 1.13
CA THR A 101 28.27 10.32 2.58
C THR A 101 27.77 11.61 3.25
N MET A 102 27.48 11.54 4.54
CA MET A 102 27.20 12.75 5.34
C MET A 102 28.37 13.73 5.32
N GLU A 103 29.62 13.24 5.40
CA GLU A 103 30.82 14.07 5.29
C GLU A 103 30.87 14.85 3.97
N TRP A 104 30.58 14.18 2.85
CA TRP A 104 30.51 14.84 1.55
C TRP A 104 29.45 15.94 1.53
N LEU A 105 28.26 15.68 2.11
CA LEU A 105 27.17 16.65 2.20
C LEU A 105 27.55 17.87 3.06
N GLU A 106 28.14 17.65 4.24
CA GLU A 106 28.59 18.74 5.11
C GLU A 106 29.63 19.62 4.41
N ASN A 107 30.62 18.99 3.77
CA ASN A 107 31.66 19.71 3.04
C ASN A 107 31.07 20.48 1.85
N HIS A 108 30.09 19.91 1.14
CA HIS A 108 29.40 20.59 0.05
C HIS A 108 28.63 21.82 0.54
N CYS A 109 27.83 21.69 1.61
CA CYS A 109 27.07 22.82 2.17
C CYS A 109 27.98 23.93 2.71
N LYS A 110 29.06 23.57 3.42
CA LYS A 110 30.05 24.55 3.94
C LYS A 110 30.73 25.32 2.81
N LYS A 111 31.05 24.63 1.70
CA LYS A 111 31.65 25.27 0.52
C LYS A 111 30.70 26.20 -0.20
N VAL A 112 29.41 25.89 -0.26
CA VAL A 112 28.38 26.74 -0.89
C VAL A 112 28.05 27.99 -0.05
N ALA A 113 28.21 27.92 1.27
CA ALA A 113 27.96 29.04 2.18
C ALA A 113 29.10 30.09 2.24
N ALA A 114 30.27 29.78 1.67
CA ALA A 114 31.45 30.64 1.61
C ALA A 114 31.56 31.36 0.26
#